data_AF-A0A8T7JST7-F1
#
_entry.id   AF-A0A8T7JST7-F1
#
_cell.length_a   1.000
_cell.length_b   1.000
_cell.length_c   1.000
_cell.angle_alpha   90.00
_cell.angle_beta   90.00
_cell.angle_gamma   90.00
#
_symmetry.space_group_name_H-M   'P 1'
#
loop_
_entity.id
_entity.type
_entity.pdbx_description
1 polymer ?
#
loop_
_entity_poly.entity_id
_entity_poly.type
_entity_poly.pdbx_seq_one_letter_code
_entity_poly.pdbx_strand_id
1 'polypeptide(L)'
;FWVFNQAIPAWLCIAMLADERQSATYQLPITNKLFLFSLCFFFAPLASLGLLPYILIELIKQTDFKSLFKNLRWEQLLSALIIFLLSSLFFASNTAAQSRGFQSIPLTKFLAFFLFEGGILWLILAPSKYKDPRWVVTGILLAFIPFIQLGSDRDFVMRASIAPLFYLMLMTGETIFNQFTSRALRITLYALLILGSFTPLYEINRSLFRTFDYYFISQDCGCDFSTDPITKLAQPGKPEEEHPGSLTADALPTLQFMTDELSQNFIANVRQTIFYKYLARR
;
A
#
# COMPACT_ATOMS: atom_id res chain seq x y z
N PHE A 1 -1.38 -2.65 -15.76
CA PHE A 1 -1.10 -1.79 -14.59
C PHE A 1 -2.29 -1.86 -13.66
N TRP A 2 -2.31 -2.77 -12.70
CA TRP A 2 -3.51 -2.99 -11.87
C TRP A 2 -3.14 -3.07 -10.39
N VAL A 3 -2.76 -1.90 -9.84
CA VAL A 3 -2.82 -1.67 -8.40
C VAL A 3 -3.47 -0.30 -8.20
N PHE A 4 -4.59 -0.28 -7.49
CA PHE A 4 -5.22 0.96 -7.01
C PHE A 4 -4.16 1.88 -6.37
N ASN A 5 -4.19 3.17 -6.65
CA ASN A 5 -3.17 4.10 -6.17
C ASN A 5 -3.29 4.32 -4.66
N GLN A 6 -2.75 3.37 -3.90
CA GLN A 6 -2.63 3.39 -2.44
C GLN A 6 -1.44 4.25 -1.98
N ALA A 7 -0.63 4.74 -2.92
CA ALA A 7 0.59 5.48 -2.62
C ALA A 7 0.28 6.92 -2.18
N ILE A 8 -0.61 7.62 -2.87
CA ILE A 8 -0.95 9.02 -2.56
C ILE A 8 -1.40 9.22 -1.10
N PRO A 9 -2.36 8.46 -0.55
CA PRO A 9 -2.77 8.63 0.85
C PRO A 9 -1.63 8.35 1.83
N ALA A 10 -0.82 7.31 1.56
CA ALA A 10 0.29 6.95 2.42
C ALA A 10 1.38 8.04 2.44
N TRP A 11 1.70 8.61 1.27
CA TRP A 11 2.63 9.73 1.09
C TRP A 11 2.18 10.98 1.84
N LEU A 12 0.89 11.34 1.73
CA LEU A 12 0.33 12.48 2.46
C LEU A 12 0.38 12.26 3.96
N CYS A 13 -0.01 11.07 4.44
CA CYS A 13 0.03 10.76 5.87
C CYS A 13 1.45 10.84 6.43
N ILE A 14 2.43 10.20 5.79
CA ILE A 14 3.81 10.23 6.29
C ILE A 14 4.41 11.64 6.18
N ALA A 15 4.08 12.43 5.15
CA ALA A 15 4.55 13.81 5.04
C ALA A 15 4.03 14.67 6.21
N MET A 16 2.74 14.56 6.55
CA MET A 16 2.14 15.28 7.67
C MET A 16 2.67 14.79 9.03
N LEU A 17 3.05 13.52 9.14
CA LEU A 17 3.67 12.96 10.36
C LEU A 17 5.14 13.36 10.51
N ALA A 18 5.87 13.40 9.39
CA ALA A 18 7.29 13.71 9.33
C ALA A 18 7.59 15.21 9.46
N ASP A 19 6.60 16.08 9.26
CA ASP A 19 6.80 17.53 9.41
C ASP A 19 7.06 17.91 10.87
N GLU A 20 8.32 18.22 11.18
CA GLU A 20 8.79 18.70 12.48
C GLU A 20 8.93 20.23 12.53
N ARG A 21 8.70 20.93 11.42
CA ARG A 21 8.92 22.39 11.31
C ARG A 21 7.81 23.21 11.94
N GLN A 22 6.71 22.59 12.37
CA GLN A 22 5.68 23.28 13.11
C GLN A 22 6.20 23.62 14.52
N SER A 23 6.41 24.92 14.76
CA SER A 23 6.43 25.52 16.10
C SER A 23 5.36 24.88 16.98
N ALA A 24 5.60 24.72 18.28
CA ALA A 24 4.69 24.04 19.23
C ALA A 24 3.20 24.47 19.12
N THR A 25 2.93 25.67 18.61
CA THR A 25 1.60 26.24 18.34
C THR A 25 0.82 25.56 17.19
N TYR A 26 1.49 24.99 16.19
CA TYR A 26 0.83 24.42 15.00
C TYR A 26 0.93 22.90 14.89
N GLN A 27 1.63 22.23 15.83
CA GLN A 27 1.74 20.78 15.82
C GLN A 27 0.36 20.15 15.81
N LEU A 28 0.08 19.37 14.76
CA LEU A 28 -1.15 18.60 14.66
C LEU A 28 -1.35 17.76 15.92
N PRO A 29 -2.48 17.92 16.63
CA PRO A 29 -2.75 17.12 17.81
C PRO A 29 -2.78 15.64 17.41
N ILE A 30 -2.34 14.77 18.32
CA ILE A 30 -2.30 13.32 18.07
C ILE A 30 -3.64 12.74 17.63
N THR A 31 -4.75 13.33 18.09
CA THR A 31 -6.10 12.99 17.64
C THR A 31 -6.26 13.12 16.12
N ASN A 32 -5.72 14.18 15.51
CA ASN A 32 -5.79 14.39 14.06
C ASN A 32 -4.86 13.42 13.32
N LYS A 33 -3.68 13.14 13.87
CA LYS A 33 -2.75 12.13 13.34
C LYS A 33 -3.39 10.73 13.32
N LEU A 34 -4.08 10.36 14.39
CA LEU A 34 -4.85 9.11 14.50
C LEU A 34 -6.04 9.07 13.53
N PHE A 35 -6.73 10.20 13.35
CA PHE A 35 -7.81 10.30 12.38
C PHE A 35 -7.30 10.10 10.94
N LEU A 36 -6.19 10.75 10.57
CA LEU A 36 -5.53 10.55 9.27
C LEU A 36 -5.11 9.09 9.07
N PHE A 37 -4.51 8.47 10.09
CA PHE A 37 -4.17 7.05 10.07
C PHE A 37 -5.40 6.17 9.84
N SER A 38 -6.50 6.43 10.55
CA SER A 38 -7.77 5.70 10.40
C SER A 38 -8.31 5.80 8.97
N LEU A 39 -8.34 7.01 8.39
CA LEU A 39 -8.75 7.22 7.01
C LEU A 39 -7.84 6.48 6.02
N CYS A 40 -6.53 6.53 6.23
CA CYS A 40 -5.57 5.79 5.42
C CYS A 40 -5.76 4.27 5.56
N PHE A 41 -6.08 3.79 6.76
CA PHE A 41 -6.35 2.39 7.02
C PHE A 41 -7.61 1.89 6.29
N PHE A 42 -8.67 2.69 6.24
CA PHE A 42 -9.86 2.36 5.46
C PHE A 42 -9.62 2.33 3.94
N PHE A 43 -8.80 3.24 3.42
CA PHE A 43 -8.56 3.36 1.98
C PHE A 43 -7.47 2.41 1.47
N ALA A 44 -6.37 2.27 2.22
CA ALA A 44 -5.19 1.49 1.86
C ALA A 44 -4.66 0.73 3.08
N PRO A 45 -5.32 -0.38 3.48
CA PRO A 45 -5.00 -1.08 4.74
C PRO A 45 -3.58 -1.67 4.79
N LEU A 46 -3.02 -2.10 3.66
CA LEU A 46 -1.65 -2.63 3.64
C LEU A 46 -0.59 -1.53 3.74
N ALA A 47 -0.83 -0.38 3.11
CA ALA A 47 0.08 0.77 3.20
C ALA A 47 0.04 1.42 4.60
N SER A 48 -1.12 1.45 5.25
CA SER A 48 -1.27 1.95 6.61
C SER A 48 -0.56 1.06 7.64
N LEU A 49 -0.43 -0.26 7.42
CA LEU A 49 0.41 -1.11 8.26
C LEU A 49 1.88 -0.66 8.24
N GLY A 50 2.38 -0.16 7.11
CA GLY A 50 3.70 0.47 7.02
C GLY A 50 3.81 1.81 7.77
N LEU A 51 2.70 2.54 7.93
CA LEU A 51 2.62 3.79 8.70
C LEU A 51 2.50 3.58 10.21
N LEU A 52 1.95 2.44 10.63
CA LEU A 52 1.60 2.16 12.03
C LEU A 52 2.78 2.39 12.99
N PRO A 53 4.02 1.93 12.72
CA PRO A 53 5.15 2.18 13.62
C PRO A 53 5.48 3.66 13.81
N TYR A 54 5.27 4.52 12.80
CA TYR A 54 5.50 5.97 12.93
C TYR A 54 4.47 6.61 13.86
N ILE A 55 3.21 6.20 13.77
CA ILE A 55 2.16 6.66 14.69
C ILE A 55 2.43 6.17 16.12
N LEU A 56 2.90 4.93 16.30
CA LEU A 56 3.25 4.40 17.60
C LEU A 56 4.37 5.20 18.29
N ILE A 57 5.39 5.66 17.55
CA ILE A 57 6.43 6.53 18.09
C ILE A 57 5.81 7.83 18.64
N GLU A 58 4.91 8.45 17.89
CA GLU A 58 4.25 9.70 18.30
C GLU A 58 3.36 9.49 19.53
N LEU A 59 2.65 8.36 19.60
CA LEU A 59 1.87 7.99 20.78
C LEU A 59 2.76 7.80 22.01
N ILE A 60 3.85 7.04 21.88
CA ILE A 60 4.79 6.78 22.98
C ILE A 60 5.42 8.08 23.49
N LYS A 61 5.80 8.99 22.60
CA LYS A 61 6.37 10.30 22.97
C LYS A 61 5.40 11.17 23.77
N GLN A 62 4.09 11.05 23.52
CA GLN A 62 3.06 11.86 24.17
C GLN A 62 2.41 11.19 25.38
N THR A 63 2.65 9.89 25.58
CA THR A 63 2.00 9.12 26.65
C THR A 63 2.81 9.20 27.93
N ASP A 64 2.20 9.73 29.00
CA ASP A 64 2.72 9.59 30.35
C ASP A 64 2.50 8.16 30.85
N PHE A 65 3.56 7.34 30.83
CA PHE A 65 3.53 5.94 31.26
C PHE A 65 3.10 5.75 32.73
N LYS A 66 3.12 6.81 33.54
CA LYS A 66 2.69 6.77 34.95
C LYS A 66 1.17 6.79 35.13
N SER A 67 0.40 7.20 34.12
CA SER A 67 -1.06 7.37 34.22
C SER A 67 -1.80 6.89 32.96
N LEU A 68 -1.36 5.75 32.41
CA LEU A 68 -1.89 5.14 31.17
C LEU A 68 -3.42 5.04 31.11
N PHE A 69 -4.07 4.70 32.23
CA PHE A 69 -5.52 4.50 32.28
C PHE A 69 -6.32 5.76 32.63
N LYS A 70 -5.65 6.86 33.03
CA LYS A 70 -6.33 8.08 33.48
C LYS A 70 -6.76 8.98 32.33
N ASN A 71 -6.01 8.94 31.22
CA ASN A 71 -6.25 9.76 30.02
C ASN A 71 -6.90 8.96 28.87
N LEU A 72 -7.33 7.72 29.14
CA LEU A 72 -7.91 6.86 28.13
C LEU A 72 -9.35 7.30 27.83
N ARG A 73 -9.58 7.86 26.64
CA ARG A 73 -10.92 8.15 26.14
C ARG A 73 -11.56 6.88 25.59
N TRP A 74 -12.54 6.35 26.31
CA TRP A 74 -13.20 5.10 25.97
C TRP A 74 -13.85 5.12 24.58
N GLU A 75 -14.28 6.29 24.11
CA GLU A 75 -14.86 6.47 22.78
C GLU A 75 -13.83 6.19 21.68
N GLN A 76 -12.58 6.60 21.89
CA GLN A 76 -11.50 6.37 20.93
C GLN A 76 -11.06 4.91 20.91
N LEU A 77 -11.02 4.27 22.08
CA LEU A 77 -10.69 2.85 22.19
C LEU A 77 -11.77 1.98 21.55
N LEU A 78 -13.05 2.31 21.78
CA LEU A 78 -14.18 1.62 21.14
C LEU A 78 -14.16 1.81 19.62
N SER A 79 -13.92 3.04 19.14
CA SER A 79 -13.82 3.32 17.70
C SER A 79 -12.68 2.54 17.05
N ALA A 80 -11.50 2.53 17.68
CA ALA A 80 -10.35 1.76 17.20
C ALA A 80 -10.65 0.24 17.18
N LEU A 81 -11.31 -0.28 18.22
CA LEU A 81 -11.71 -1.67 18.29
C LEU A 81 -12.69 -2.04 17.18
N ILE A 82 -13.70 -1.20 16.90
CA ILE A 82 -14.67 -1.40 15.83
C ILE A 82 -13.97 -1.41 14.46
N ILE A 83 -13.09 -0.44 14.20
CA ILE A 83 -12.33 -0.35 12.93
C ILE A 83 -11.46 -1.59 12.74
N PHE A 84 -10.76 -2.00 13.79
CA PHE A 84 -9.92 -3.20 13.78
C PHE A 84 -10.75 -4.47 13.56
N LEU A 85 -11.89 -4.61 14.24
CA LEU A 85 -12.78 -5.76 14.10
C LEU A 85 -13.33 -5.85 12.66
N LEU A 86 -13.88 -4.74 12.13
CA LEU A 86 -14.42 -4.68 10.78
C LEU A 86 -13.37 -5.04 9.73
N SER A 87 -12.15 -4.51 9.88
CA SER A 87 -11.08 -4.77 8.94
C SER A 87 -10.53 -6.19 9.06
N SER A 88 -10.43 -6.71 10.29
CA SER A 88 -10.05 -8.11 10.53
C SER A 88 -11.07 -9.07 9.91
N LEU A 89 -12.37 -8.80 10.08
CA LEU A 89 -13.44 -9.58 9.45
C LEU A 89 -13.38 -9.50 7.93
N PHE A 90 -13.12 -8.32 7.36
CA PHE A 90 -12.94 -8.13 5.93
C PHE A 90 -11.73 -8.89 5.37
N PHE A 91 -10.60 -8.90 6.08
CA PHE A 91 -9.43 -9.68 5.66
C PHE A 91 -9.57 -11.17 5.94
N ALA A 92 -10.33 -11.58 6.96
CA ALA A 92 -10.65 -12.98 7.22
C ALA A 92 -11.64 -13.53 6.18
N SER A 93 -12.52 -12.67 5.67
CA SER A 93 -13.51 -13.06 4.66
C SER A 93 -12.93 -13.20 3.25
N ASN A 94 -11.77 -12.61 3.02
CA ASN A 94 -11.10 -12.61 1.72
C ASN A 94 -10.22 -13.84 1.54
N THR A 95 -10.49 -14.63 0.49
CA THR A 95 -9.72 -15.84 0.16
C THR A 95 -8.28 -15.53 -0.25
N ALA A 96 -8.04 -14.40 -0.92
CA ALA A 96 -6.69 -13.97 -1.30
C ALA A 96 -5.81 -13.63 -0.08
N ALA A 97 -6.41 -13.37 1.08
CA ALA A 97 -5.70 -13.08 2.33
C ALA A 97 -5.58 -14.30 3.27
N GLN A 98 -5.94 -15.51 2.81
CA GLN A 98 -5.89 -16.74 3.61
C GLN A 98 -4.47 -17.31 3.74
N SER A 99 -3.60 -17.12 2.74
CA SER A 99 -2.17 -17.47 2.85
C SER A 99 -1.44 -16.42 3.69
N ARG A 100 -1.27 -16.72 4.97
CA ARG A 100 -0.57 -15.88 5.95
C ARG A 100 0.62 -16.66 6.47
N GLY A 101 1.81 -16.06 6.46
CA GLY A 101 2.98 -16.73 6.96
C GLY A 101 4.24 -15.90 6.95
N PHE A 102 5.31 -16.52 7.43
CA PHE A 102 6.66 -15.99 7.29
C PHE A 102 7.32 -16.62 6.08
N GLN A 103 7.83 -15.80 5.18
CA GLN A 103 8.59 -16.26 4.03
C GLN A 103 10.05 -16.46 4.44
N SER A 104 10.59 -17.65 4.15
CA SER A 104 12.04 -17.87 4.23
C SER A 104 12.69 -17.37 2.95
N ILE A 105 13.44 -16.27 3.04
CA ILE A 105 14.19 -15.70 1.93
C ILE A 105 15.68 -16.00 2.14
N PRO A 106 16.40 -16.57 1.16
CA PRO A 106 17.84 -16.75 1.25
C PRO A 106 18.54 -15.41 1.55
N LEU A 107 19.49 -15.42 2.49
CA LEU A 107 20.16 -14.21 2.97
C LEU A 107 20.75 -13.35 1.83
N THR A 108 21.30 -14.00 0.79
CA THR A 108 21.87 -13.31 -0.37
C THR A 108 20.83 -12.52 -1.16
N LYS A 109 19.64 -13.11 -1.39
CA LYS A 109 18.52 -12.46 -2.08
C LYS A 109 17.91 -11.36 -1.23
N PHE A 110 17.77 -11.60 0.08
CA PHE A 110 17.31 -10.61 1.02
C PHE A 110 18.24 -9.39 1.05
N LEU A 111 19.56 -9.61 1.18
CA LEU A 111 20.53 -8.53 1.26
C LEU A 111 20.56 -7.71 -0.04
N ALA A 112 20.54 -8.39 -1.19
CA ALA A 112 20.43 -7.71 -2.48
C ALA A 112 19.15 -6.86 -2.56
N PHE A 113 18.00 -7.44 -2.22
CA PHE A 113 16.72 -6.72 -2.21
C PHE A 113 16.76 -5.51 -1.28
N PHE A 114 17.16 -5.69 -0.01
CA PHE A 114 17.23 -4.60 0.97
C PHE A 114 18.14 -3.46 0.48
N LEU A 115 19.34 -3.78 -0.03
CA LEU A 115 20.28 -2.77 -0.51
C LEU A 115 19.75 -1.99 -1.71
N PHE A 116 19.16 -2.68 -2.70
CA PHE A 116 18.63 -2.05 -3.91
C PHE A 116 17.34 -1.28 -3.69
N GLU A 117 16.46 -1.75 -2.80
CA GLU A 117 15.15 -1.12 -2.54
C GLU A 117 15.31 0.26 -1.88
N GLY A 118 16.29 0.40 -0.98
CA GLY A 118 16.51 1.66 -0.25
C GLY A 118 17.58 1.58 0.84
N GLY A 119 18.09 0.38 1.13
CA GLY A 119 19.11 0.14 2.14
C GLY A 119 20.41 0.91 1.89
N ILE A 120 20.83 1.09 0.64
CA ILE A 120 22.02 1.92 0.33
C ILE A 120 21.82 3.37 0.80
N LEU A 121 20.69 3.98 0.46
CA LEU A 121 20.37 5.35 0.89
C LEU A 121 20.23 5.44 2.41
N TRP A 122 19.59 4.43 3.03
CA TRP A 122 19.44 4.35 4.47
C TRP A 122 20.78 4.20 5.20
N LEU A 123 21.76 3.47 4.65
CA LEU A 123 23.08 3.33 5.25
C LEU A 123 23.92 4.60 5.08
N ILE A 124 23.89 5.23 3.90
CA ILE A 124 24.67 6.44 3.61
C ILE A 124 24.22 7.62 4.47
N LEU A 125 22.92 7.74 4.71
CA LEU A 125 22.34 8.83 5.50
C LEU A 125 22.36 8.56 7.01
N ALA A 126 22.67 7.33 7.44
CA ALA A 126 22.67 6.93 8.85
C ALA A 126 23.53 7.85 9.75
N PRO A 127 24.78 8.23 9.40
CA PRO A 127 25.60 9.09 10.26
C PRO A 127 24.95 10.44 10.58
N SER A 128 24.13 10.97 9.67
CA SER A 128 23.45 12.25 9.85
C SER A 128 22.10 12.13 10.58
N LYS A 129 21.38 11.01 10.41
CA LYS A 129 19.96 10.89 10.78
C LYS A 129 19.66 9.80 11.81
N TYR A 130 20.65 9.02 12.27
CA TYR A 130 20.45 7.92 13.22
C TYR A 130 19.82 8.32 14.56
N LYS A 131 19.91 9.59 14.95
CA LYS A 131 19.32 10.11 16.20
C LYS A 131 17.80 10.16 16.15
N ASP A 132 17.22 10.25 14.95
CA ASP A 132 15.78 10.34 14.79
C ASP A 132 15.17 8.93 14.90
N PRO A 133 14.25 8.68 15.85
CA PRO A 133 13.67 7.34 16.04
C PRO A 133 12.91 6.86 14.80
N ARG A 134 12.34 7.80 14.03
CA ARG A 134 11.64 7.54 12.76
C ARG A 134 12.59 6.95 11.71
N TRP A 135 13.86 7.37 11.71
CA TRP A 135 14.89 6.84 10.81
C TRP A 135 15.24 5.38 11.09
N VAL A 136 15.40 5.05 12.37
CA VAL A 136 15.70 3.67 12.80
C VAL A 136 14.53 2.75 12.45
N VAL A 137 13.29 3.21 12.73
CA VAL A 137 12.08 2.46 12.39
C VAL A 137 11.93 2.25 10.89
N THR A 138 12.33 3.22 10.06
CA THR A 138 12.34 3.07 8.60
C THR A 138 13.23 1.90 8.16
N GLY A 139 14.45 1.80 8.68
CA GLY A 139 15.36 0.71 8.37
C GLY A 139 14.87 -0.65 8.86
N ILE A 140 14.34 -0.69 10.08
CA ILE A 140 13.71 -1.90 10.65
C ILE A 140 12.56 -2.35 9.77
N LEU A 141 11.66 -1.44 9.36
CA LEU A 141 10.53 -1.79 8.51
C LEU A 141 10.99 -2.35 7.16
N LEU A 142 11.92 -1.69 6.48
CA LEU A 142 12.44 -2.17 5.19
C LEU A 142 13.14 -3.53 5.32
N ALA A 143 13.76 -3.82 6.47
CA ALA A 143 14.38 -5.13 6.73
C ALA A 143 13.36 -6.23 7.09
N PHE A 144 12.30 -5.92 7.85
CA PHE A 144 11.35 -6.92 8.34
C PHE A 144 10.18 -7.20 7.39
N ILE A 145 9.69 -6.19 6.66
CA ILE A 145 8.55 -6.32 5.74
C ILE A 145 8.72 -7.48 4.74
N PRO A 146 9.91 -7.72 4.13
CA PRO A 146 10.11 -8.80 3.16
C PRO A 146 9.82 -10.20 3.70
N PHE A 147 9.93 -10.43 5.01
CA PHE A 147 9.69 -11.73 5.62
C PHE A 147 8.20 -12.00 5.89
N ILE A 148 7.34 -10.99 5.74
CA ILE A 148 5.90 -11.11 5.98
C ILE A 148 5.20 -11.41 4.66
N GLN A 149 4.56 -12.59 4.59
CA GLN A 149 3.75 -12.99 3.45
C GLN A 149 2.26 -12.86 3.80
N LEU A 150 1.55 -12.09 2.98
CA LEU A 150 0.10 -11.96 3.04
C LEU A 150 -0.42 -12.08 1.61
N GLY A 151 -1.01 -13.23 1.30
CA GLY A 151 -1.41 -13.62 -0.04
C GLY A 151 -0.44 -14.56 -0.74
N SER A 152 -0.80 -14.94 -1.96
CA SER A 152 -0.01 -15.75 -2.90
C SER A 152 1.25 -15.02 -3.35
N ASP A 153 1.14 -13.71 -3.58
CA ASP A 153 2.22 -12.85 -4.09
C ASP A 153 2.87 -11.95 -3.03
N ARG A 154 3.94 -11.25 -3.43
CA ARG A 154 4.70 -10.29 -2.60
C ARG A 154 3.99 -8.93 -2.45
N ASP A 155 2.67 -8.93 -2.49
CA ASP A 155 1.82 -7.74 -2.46
C ASP A 155 1.98 -6.94 -1.16
N PHE A 156 2.17 -7.64 -0.04
CA PHE A 156 2.44 -7.00 1.24
C PHE A 156 3.68 -6.13 1.21
N VAL A 157 4.79 -6.67 0.66
CA VAL A 157 6.07 -5.96 0.60
C VAL A 157 5.95 -4.70 -0.24
N MET A 158 5.34 -4.81 -1.42
CA MET A 158 5.17 -3.69 -2.35
C MET A 158 4.29 -2.56 -1.79
N ARG A 159 3.33 -2.88 -0.91
CA ARG A 159 2.34 -1.90 -0.40
C ARG A 159 2.73 -1.34 0.97
N ALA A 160 3.24 -2.18 1.87
CA ALA A 160 3.66 -1.76 3.21
C ALA A 160 4.97 -0.95 3.17
N SER A 161 5.83 -1.16 2.17
CA SER A 161 7.09 -0.40 2.02
C SER A 161 6.89 1.05 1.53
N ILE A 162 5.70 1.42 1.04
CA ILE A 162 5.42 2.73 0.45
C ILE A 162 5.75 3.88 1.43
N ALA A 163 5.28 3.79 2.66
CA ALA A 163 5.50 4.82 3.68
C ALA A 163 6.99 4.97 4.07
N PRO A 164 7.72 3.90 4.44
CA PRO A 164 9.14 4.02 4.77
C PRO A 164 10.00 4.49 3.59
N LEU A 165 9.71 4.06 2.35
CA LEU A 165 10.42 4.53 1.17
C LEU A 165 10.17 6.02 0.88
N PHE A 166 8.94 6.48 1.06
CA PHE A 166 8.64 7.90 0.90
C PHE A 166 9.29 8.75 2.00
N TYR A 167 9.33 8.27 3.24
CA TYR A 167 10.08 8.95 4.30
C TYR A 167 11.58 9.03 3.98
N LEU A 168 12.16 7.94 3.47
CA LEU A 168 13.54 7.90 3.01
C LEU A 168 13.79 8.91 1.88
N MET A 169 12.85 9.05 0.95
CA MET A 169 12.88 10.08 -0.10
C MET A 169 12.88 11.49 0.48
N LEU A 170 12.00 11.79 1.45
CA LEU A 170 11.93 13.10 2.10
C LEU A 170 13.25 13.45 2.81
N MET A 171 13.81 12.51 3.56
CA MET A 171 15.10 12.69 4.25
C MET A 171 16.24 12.90 3.25
N THR A 172 16.25 12.11 2.17
CA THR A 172 17.22 12.29 1.08
C THR A 172 17.12 13.70 0.48
N GLY A 173 15.90 14.15 0.17
CA GLY A 173 15.66 15.52 -0.33
C GLY A 173 16.16 16.59 0.65
N GLU A 174 15.82 16.47 1.94
CA GLU A 174 16.27 17.40 2.96
C GLU A 174 17.80 17.48 3.03
N THR A 175 18.52 16.34 2.97
CA THR A 175 19.99 16.33 2.98
C THR A 175 20.62 16.95 1.73
N ILE A 176 19.98 16.79 0.57
CA ILE A 176 20.44 17.39 -0.69
C ILE A 176 20.33 18.92 -0.63
N PHE A 177 19.20 19.43 -0.15
CA PHE A 177 18.94 20.87 -0.06
C PHE A 177 19.59 21.55 1.16
N ASN A 178 20.03 20.79 2.15
CA ASN A 178 20.74 21.35 3.30
C ASN A 178 22.13 21.86 2.90
N GLN A 179 22.40 23.13 3.20
CA GLN A 179 23.64 23.83 2.85
C GLN A 179 24.87 23.33 3.63
N PHE A 180 24.67 22.74 4.81
CA PHE A 180 25.75 22.24 5.67
C PHE A 180 26.22 20.83 5.30
N THR A 181 25.56 20.17 4.35
CA THR A 181 25.92 18.82 3.90
C THR A 181 27.25 18.82 3.15
N SER A 182 28.10 17.81 3.41
CA SER A 182 29.38 17.67 2.72
C SER A 182 29.19 17.48 1.21
N ARG A 183 30.08 18.09 0.41
CA ARG A 183 30.02 18.02 -1.06
C ARG A 183 30.09 16.58 -1.58
N ALA A 184 30.96 15.77 -0.96
CA ALA A 184 31.12 14.36 -1.32
C ALA A 184 29.81 13.57 -1.15
N LEU A 185 29.13 13.71 -0.01
CA LEU A 185 27.85 13.03 0.22
C LEU A 185 26.79 13.48 -0.78
N ARG A 186 26.71 14.78 -1.07
CA ARG A 186 25.75 15.32 -2.06
C ARG A 186 26.00 14.76 -3.47
N ILE A 187 27.27 14.69 -3.90
CA ILE A 187 27.63 14.10 -5.20
C ILE A 187 27.25 12.61 -5.24
N THR A 188 27.54 11.85 -4.18
CA THR A 188 27.16 10.43 -4.08
C THR A 188 25.65 10.25 -4.18
N LEU A 189 24.86 11.08 -3.47
CA LEU A 189 23.40 11.03 -3.55
C LEU A 189 22.89 11.33 -4.97
N TYR A 190 23.42 12.35 -5.65
CA TYR A 190 23.04 12.62 -7.04
C TYR A 190 23.39 11.45 -7.97
N ALA A 191 24.59 10.87 -7.84
CA ALA A 191 24.98 9.71 -8.64
C ALA A 191 24.03 8.52 -8.44
N LEU A 192 23.65 8.23 -7.19
CA LEU A 192 22.70 7.16 -6.86
C LEU A 192 21.29 7.45 -7.40
N LEU A 193 20.82 8.70 -7.32
CA LEU A 193 19.51 9.08 -7.85
C LEU A 193 19.47 9.00 -9.38
N ILE A 194 20.56 9.41 -10.06
CA ILE A 194 20.68 9.26 -11.52
C ILE A 194 20.64 7.78 -11.90
N LEU A 195 21.41 6.94 -11.21
CA LEU A 195 21.41 5.50 -11.44
C LEU A 195 20.02 4.88 -11.21
N GLY A 196 19.37 5.25 -10.11
CA GLY A 196 18.03 4.79 -9.77
C GLY A 196 16.94 5.29 -10.71
N SER A 197 17.16 6.42 -11.40
CA SER A 197 16.19 7.00 -12.33
C SER A 197 15.98 6.19 -13.61
N PHE A 198 16.91 5.30 -13.98
CA PHE A 198 16.78 4.51 -15.20
C PHE A 198 15.56 3.58 -15.18
N THR A 199 15.23 3.00 -14.03
CA THR A 199 14.05 2.14 -13.86
C THR A 199 12.74 2.89 -14.11
N PRO A 200 12.41 4.00 -13.40
CA PRO A 200 11.17 4.74 -13.68
C PRO A 200 11.16 5.36 -15.09
N LEU A 201 12.31 5.79 -15.64
CA LEU A 201 12.37 6.25 -17.03
C LEU A 201 11.99 5.14 -18.02
N TYR A 202 12.50 3.93 -17.82
CA TYR A 202 12.11 2.77 -18.62
C TYR A 202 10.61 2.45 -18.49
N GLU A 203 10.07 2.51 -17.28
CA GLU A 203 8.64 2.25 -17.03
C GLU A 203 7.72 3.32 -17.65
N ILE A 204 8.12 4.59 -17.62
CA ILE A 204 7.42 5.69 -18.31
C ILE A 204 7.48 5.46 -19.82
N ASN A 205 8.66 5.16 -20.37
CA ASN A 205 8.82 4.88 -21.80
C ASN A 205 7.97 3.68 -22.24
N ARG A 206 7.97 2.59 -21.46
CA ARG A 206 7.13 1.41 -21.71
C ARG A 206 5.64 1.76 -21.70
N SER A 207 5.22 2.64 -20.80
CA SER A 207 3.83 3.09 -20.71
C SER A 207 3.45 3.94 -21.92
N LEU A 208 4.28 4.92 -22.28
CA LEU A 208 4.09 5.76 -23.47
C LEU A 208 4.04 4.93 -24.75
N PHE A 209 4.98 3.99 -24.91
CA PHE A 209 5.03 3.09 -26.06
C PHE A 209 3.77 2.24 -26.17
N ARG A 210 3.31 1.61 -25.08
CA ARG A 210 2.07 0.80 -25.09
C ARG A 210 0.83 1.65 -25.35
N THR A 211 0.77 2.86 -24.80
CA THR A 211 -0.33 3.79 -25.07
C THR A 211 -0.31 4.21 -26.54
N PHE A 212 0.85 4.51 -27.11
CA PHE A 212 0.99 4.86 -28.51
C PHE A 212 0.59 3.70 -29.42
N ASP A 213 1.10 2.50 -29.16
CA ASP A 213 0.77 1.27 -29.89
C ASP A 213 -0.73 0.96 -29.86
N TYR A 214 -1.36 1.11 -28.68
CA TYR A 214 -2.79 0.92 -28.51
C TYR A 214 -3.63 1.92 -29.31
N TYR A 215 -3.29 3.21 -29.29
CA TYR A 215 -4.13 4.25 -29.92
C TYR A 215 -3.84 4.46 -31.41
N PHE A 216 -2.60 4.22 -31.88
CA PHE A 216 -2.18 4.61 -33.23
C PHE A 216 -1.81 3.43 -34.14
N ILE A 217 -1.44 2.27 -33.60
CA ILE A 217 -1.02 1.11 -34.41
C ILE A 217 -2.07 -0.01 -34.38
N SER A 218 -2.66 -0.27 -33.22
CA SER A 218 -3.61 -1.38 -33.01
C SER A 218 -5.03 -1.13 -33.57
N GLN A 219 -5.27 -0.04 -34.30
CA GLN A 219 -6.54 0.23 -34.99
C GLN A 219 -6.83 -0.74 -36.15
N ASP A 220 -5.84 -1.53 -36.61
CA ASP A 220 -6.00 -2.50 -37.69
C ASP A 220 -6.41 -3.92 -37.22
N CYS A 221 -6.47 -4.18 -35.91
CA CYS A 221 -7.17 -5.36 -35.41
C CYS A 221 -8.66 -5.06 -35.48
N GLY A 222 -9.38 -5.72 -36.40
CA GLY A 222 -10.83 -5.60 -36.62
C GLY A 222 -11.73 -6.00 -35.44
N CYS A 223 -11.49 -5.40 -34.28
CA CYS A 223 -12.41 -5.33 -33.18
C CYS A 223 -13.05 -3.94 -33.26
N ASP A 224 -14.26 -3.88 -33.84
CA ASP A 224 -15.13 -2.70 -33.80
C ASP A 224 -15.44 -2.34 -32.34
N PHE A 225 -14.55 -1.58 -31.71
CA PHE A 225 -14.86 -0.87 -30.49
C PHE A 225 -15.36 0.51 -30.90
N SER A 226 -16.68 0.64 -30.97
CA SER A 226 -17.35 1.91 -31.23
C SER A 226 -16.75 2.99 -30.32
N THR A 227 -16.17 4.01 -30.95
CA THR A 227 -15.63 5.21 -30.30
C THR A 227 -16.72 6.19 -29.88
N ASP A 228 -17.98 5.89 -30.18
CA ASP A 228 -19.10 6.71 -29.75
C ASP A 228 -19.25 6.60 -28.23
N PRO A 229 -19.50 7.73 -27.52
CA PRO A 229 -19.85 7.65 -26.11
C PRO A 229 -21.04 6.71 -25.96
N ILE A 230 -20.91 5.71 -25.08
CA ILE A 230 -21.97 4.74 -24.78
C ILE A 230 -23.15 5.51 -24.18
N THR A 231 -24.02 6.05 -25.03
CA THR A 231 -25.18 6.86 -24.64
C THR A 231 -26.30 6.00 -24.09
N LYS A 232 -26.24 4.68 -24.33
CA LYS A 232 -27.12 3.66 -23.77
C LYS A 232 -26.27 2.45 -23.42
N LEU A 233 -26.31 2.05 -22.15
CA LEU A 233 -25.87 0.71 -21.76
C LEU A 233 -26.67 -0.27 -22.62
N ALA A 234 -26.00 -1.19 -23.30
CA ALA A 234 -26.67 -2.31 -23.94
C ALA A 234 -27.56 -2.97 -22.87
N GLN A 235 -28.87 -3.03 -23.10
CA GLN A 235 -29.73 -3.75 -22.17
C GLN A 235 -29.21 -5.19 -22.15
N PRO A 236 -28.82 -5.71 -20.98
CA PRO A 236 -28.39 -7.10 -20.92
C PRO A 236 -29.52 -7.94 -21.50
N GLY A 237 -29.18 -8.89 -22.39
CA GLY A 237 -30.15 -9.87 -22.87
C GLY A 237 -30.86 -10.48 -21.67
N LYS A 238 -32.17 -10.74 -21.77
CA LYS A 238 -32.95 -11.30 -20.66
C LYS A 238 -32.31 -12.64 -20.27
N PRO A 239 -31.59 -12.73 -19.15
CA PRO A 239 -30.85 -13.95 -18.81
C PRO A 239 -31.81 -15.12 -18.55
N GLU A 240 -33.08 -14.79 -18.27
CA GLU A 240 -34.20 -15.69 -18.06
C GLU A 240 -34.62 -16.44 -19.34
N GLU A 241 -34.41 -15.84 -20.52
CA GLU A 241 -34.71 -16.47 -21.82
C GLU A 241 -33.56 -17.36 -22.31
N GLU A 242 -32.31 -17.05 -21.95
CA GLU A 242 -31.13 -17.87 -22.31
C GLU A 242 -31.06 -19.18 -21.51
N HIS A 243 -31.59 -19.19 -20.28
CA HIS A 243 -31.60 -20.38 -19.40
C HIS A 243 -32.94 -20.54 -18.66
N PRO A 244 -34.00 -20.99 -19.36
CA PRO A 244 -35.33 -21.13 -18.78
C PRO A 244 -35.33 -22.18 -17.65
N GLY A 245 -35.81 -21.77 -16.46
CA GLY A 245 -35.90 -22.61 -15.28
C GLY A 245 -34.70 -22.51 -14.31
N SER A 246 -33.71 -21.67 -14.60
CA SER A 246 -32.64 -21.34 -13.66
C SER A 246 -32.88 -19.99 -12.97
N LEU A 247 -32.69 -19.93 -11.65
CA LEU A 247 -32.72 -18.67 -10.91
C LEU A 247 -31.51 -17.82 -11.34
N THR A 248 -31.75 -16.83 -12.18
CA THR A 248 -30.77 -15.91 -12.78
C THR A 248 -30.04 -15.00 -11.79
N ALA A 249 -30.32 -15.13 -10.49
CA ALA A 249 -29.67 -14.34 -9.45
C ALA A 249 -28.23 -14.81 -9.11
N ASP A 250 -27.89 -16.10 -9.32
CA ASP A 250 -26.68 -16.68 -8.71
C ASP A 250 -25.67 -17.34 -9.66
N ALA A 251 -25.88 -17.24 -10.98
CA ALA A 251 -24.96 -17.84 -11.93
C ALA A 251 -24.59 -16.86 -13.04
N LEU A 252 -23.93 -15.75 -12.70
CA LEU A 252 -23.01 -15.14 -13.67
C LEU A 252 -21.88 -16.15 -13.90
N PRO A 253 -21.83 -16.85 -15.06
CA PRO A 253 -20.82 -17.88 -15.33
C PRO A 253 -19.41 -17.28 -15.44
N THR A 254 -19.32 -15.96 -15.59
CA THR A 254 -18.09 -15.19 -15.77
C THR A 254 -17.10 -15.33 -14.61
N LEU A 255 -17.56 -15.69 -13.40
CA LEU A 255 -16.68 -15.93 -12.24
C LEU A 255 -16.49 -17.41 -11.90
N GLN A 256 -17.17 -18.34 -12.59
CA GLN A 256 -17.17 -19.76 -12.21
C GLN A 256 -15.92 -20.51 -12.74
N PHE A 257 -15.24 -19.97 -13.74
CA PHE A 257 -14.13 -20.62 -14.44
C PHE A 257 -12.76 -19.99 -14.23
N MET A 258 -12.65 -18.90 -13.45
CA MET A 258 -11.35 -18.28 -13.24
C MET A 258 -10.54 -19.07 -12.21
N THR A 259 -9.85 -20.11 -12.67
CA THR A 259 -8.85 -20.87 -11.92
C THR A 259 -7.43 -20.29 -12.05
N ASP A 260 -7.27 -19.28 -12.90
CA ASP A 260 -6.01 -18.58 -13.14
C ASP A 260 -5.45 -17.91 -11.87
N GLU A 261 -4.13 -17.85 -11.78
CA GLU A 261 -3.39 -17.23 -10.68
C GLU A 261 -3.88 -15.80 -10.38
N LEU A 262 -4.26 -15.07 -11.43
CA LEU A 262 -4.73 -13.68 -11.38
C LEU A 262 -6.09 -13.52 -10.69
N SER A 263 -6.99 -14.49 -10.80
CA SER A 263 -8.31 -14.45 -10.15
C SER A 263 -8.26 -14.93 -8.71
N GLN A 264 -7.32 -15.83 -8.38
CA GLN A 264 -7.04 -16.23 -7.01
C GLN A 264 -6.47 -15.06 -6.19
N ASN A 265 -5.75 -14.15 -6.86
CA ASN A 265 -5.16 -12.96 -6.26
C ASN A 265 -6.16 -11.79 -6.16
N PHE A 266 -7.39 -11.96 -6.67
CA PHE A 266 -8.42 -10.94 -6.62
C PHE A 266 -9.04 -10.84 -5.23
N ILE A 267 -8.90 -9.67 -4.62
CA ILE A 267 -9.27 -9.33 -3.23
C ILE A 267 -10.79 -9.42 -2.94
N ALA A 268 -11.63 -9.76 -3.92
CA ALA A 268 -13.08 -9.88 -3.75
C ALA A 268 -13.63 -11.31 -3.86
N ASN A 269 -12.81 -12.35 -3.84
CA ASN A 269 -13.33 -13.72 -3.79
C ASN A 269 -13.76 -14.07 -2.34
N VAL A 270 -15.06 -13.94 -2.09
CA VAL A 270 -15.71 -14.11 -0.78
C VAL A 270 -16.26 -15.54 -0.57
N ARG A 271 -16.00 -16.48 -1.50
CA ARG A 271 -16.65 -17.81 -1.54
C ARG A 271 -16.43 -18.67 -0.30
N GLN A 272 -15.33 -18.49 0.42
CA GLN A 272 -15.03 -19.27 1.64
C GLN A 272 -15.50 -18.62 2.94
N THR A 273 -16.28 -17.55 2.87
CA THR A 273 -16.79 -16.90 4.09
C THR A 273 -17.77 -17.75 4.86
N ILE A 274 -17.85 -17.47 6.16
CA ILE A 274 -18.88 -18.01 7.06
C ILE A 274 -20.28 -17.75 6.48
N PHE A 275 -20.51 -16.59 5.87
CA PHE A 275 -21.79 -16.26 5.24
C PHE A 275 -22.15 -17.26 4.15
N TYR A 276 -21.30 -17.42 3.13
CA TYR A 276 -21.59 -18.38 2.04
C TYR A 276 -21.53 -19.85 2.47
N LYS A 277 -20.74 -20.18 3.50
CA LYS A 277 -20.56 -21.55 3.97
C LYS A 277 -21.68 -22.03 4.91
N TYR A 278 -22.30 -21.14 5.68
CA TYR A 278 -23.23 -21.52 6.73
C TYR A 278 -24.57 -20.74 6.75
N LEU A 279 -24.61 -19.51 6.24
CA LEU A 279 -25.79 -18.63 6.32
C LEU A 279 -26.57 -18.55 4.99
N ALA A 280 -25.87 -18.44 3.86
CA ALA A 280 -26.46 -18.56 2.53
C ALA A 280 -26.64 -20.05 2.22
N ARG A 281 -27.62 -20.69 2.86
CA ARG A 281 -28.03 -22.05 2.47
C ARG A 281 -28.56 -22.00 1.04
N ARG A 282 -28.11 -23.01 0.26
CA ARG A 282 -28.52 -23.36 -1.11
C ARG A 282 -30.02 -23.27 -1.35
#